data_AF-A0A947GYN4-F1
#
_entry.id   AF-A0A947GYN4-F1
#
_cell.length_a   1.000
_cell.length_b   1.000
_cell.length_c   1.000
_cell.angle_alpha   90.00
_cell.angle_beta   90.00
_cell.angle_gamma   90.00
#
_symmetry.space_group_name_H-M   'P 1'
#
loop_
_entity.id
_entity.type
_entity.pdbx_description
1 polymer ?
#
loop_
_entity_poly.entity_id
_entity_poly.type
_entity_poly.pdbx_seq_one_letter_code
_entity_poly.pdbx_strand_id
1 'polypeptide(L)'
;MVQSIGTVRLALVCAAAWFLAGCAAFTDTVHVNDHKSAVASVRVTVRPETWARNAESLRGIQIGYERYRAEGTQELRAGQEIRLNPSDTPLPGPDSLRNEVTVAHAYLGYSHTFLFGRHLEMEPVFGVAHLRFDAKVQPTVSLLQPSTHYSRAVAYGGLTPRWRFNDLMALELRLTWGGRSLDIATRNADLGLVLRPEKRVGLRLGYSWRESGWSTDLLSSEVSVRARGPSASLLFDF
;
A
#
# COMPACT_ATOMS: atom_id res chain seq x y z
N MET A 1 -14.84 -46.19 44.39
CA MET A 1 -14.39 -44.97 45.08
C MET A 1 -13.24 -44.37 44.26
N VAL A 2 -13.56 -43.72 43.14
CA VAL A 2 -12.55 -43.16 42.22
C VAL A 2 -13.17 -41.93 41.57
N GLN A 3 -12.33 -40.90 41.34
CA GLN A 3 -12.52 -39.71 40.50
C GLN A 3 -12.80 -38.37 41.23
N SER A 4 -11.73 -37.70 41.67
CA SER A 4 -11.69 -36.23 41.75
C SER A 4 -10.29 -35.61 41.51
N ILE A 5 -9.43 -36.26 40.72
CA ILE A 5 -8.04 -35.79 40.48
C ILE A 5 -7.90 -35.05 39.13
N GLY A 6 -8.88 -35.17 38.23
CA GLY A 6 -8.77 -34.65 36.85
C GLY A 6 -8.99 -33.15 36.69
N THR A 7 -9.85 -32.53 37.50
CA THR A 7 -10.27 -31.14 37.33
C THR A 7 -9.29 -30.12 37.91
N VAL A 8 -8.56 -30.46 38.97
CA VAL A 8 -7.60 -29.54 39.62
C VAL A 8 -6.36 -29.31 38.74
N ARG A 9 -5.96 -30.31 37.94
CA ARG A 9 -4.79 -30.19 37.05
C ARG A 9 -5.06 -29.30 35.82
N LEU A 10 -6.29 -29.25 35.31
CA LEU A 10 -6.64 -28.42 34.15
C LEU A 10 -6.68 -26.92 34.51
N ALA A 11 -7.20 -26.57 35.69
CA ALA A 11 -7.28 -25.19 36.15
C ALA A 11 -5.88 -24.57 36.40
N LEU A 12 -4.93 -25.36 36.91
CA LEU A 12 -3.56 -24.90 37.15
C LEU A 12 -2.79 -24.64 35.84
N VAL A 13 -3.04 -25.43 34.79
CA VAL A 13 -2.41 -25.26 33.47
C VAL A 13 -2.96 -24.03 32.74
N CYS A 14 -4.27 -23.75 32.84
CA CYS A 14 -4.86 -22.53 32.27
C CYS A 14 -4.40 -21.25 33.00
N ALA A 15 -4.24 -21.31 34.33
CA ALA A 15 -3.73 -20.17 35.10
C ALA A 15 -2.24 -19.91 34.82
N ALA A 16 -1.42 -20.95 34.66
CA ALA A 16 -0.01 -20.81 34.27
C ALA A 16 0.14 -20.26 32.84
N ALA A 17 -0.74 -20.62 31.90
CA ALA A 17 -0.74 -20.07 30.54
C ALA A 17 -1.10 -18.57 30.53
N TRP A 18 -1.98 -18.11 31.42
CA TRP A 18 -2.29 -16.67 31.59
C TRP A 18 -1.15 -15.89 32.26
N PHE A 19 -0.47 -16.47 33.26
CA PHE A 19 0.70 -15.83 33.89
C PHE A 19 1.95 -15.82 32.99
N LEU A 20 2.12 -16.81 32.11
CA LEU A 20 3.20 -16.83 31.11
C LEU A 20 2.89 -15.94 29.88
N ALA A 21 1.63 -15.65 29.59
CA ALA A 21 1.24 -14.68 28.57
C ALA A 21 1.46 -13.21 29.00
N GLY A 22 1.65 -12.94 30.29
CA GLY A 22 1.85 -11.60 30.86
C GLY A 22 3.25 -10.98 30.66
N CYS A 23 4.19 -11.70 30.04
CA CYS A 23 5.54 -11.22 29.71
C CYS A 23 5.81 -11.19 28.20
N ALA A 24 4.77 -11.19 27.35
CA ALA A 24 4.96 -10.84 25.95
C ALA A 24 5.23 -9.33 25.90
N ALA A 25 6.46 -8.93 25.55
CA ALA A 25 6.74 -7.56 25.15
C ALA A 25 5.78 -7.20 24.01
N PHE A 26 4.82 -6.33 24.29
CA PHE A 26 3.89 -5.83 23.28
C PHE A 26 4.70 -4.90 22.37
N THR A 27 5.26 -5.47 21.30
CA THR A 27 5.84 -4.66 20.23
C THR A 27 4.67 -4.10 19.44
N ASP A 28 4.43 -2.81 19.55
CA ASP A 28 3.26 -2.17 18.93
C ASP A 28 3.49 -1.92 17.44
N THR A 29 2.43 -2.04 16.65
CA THR A 29 2.42 -1.76 15.22
C THR A 29 2.50 -0.25 14.97
N VAL A 30 3.32 0.18 14.00
CA VAL A 30 3.36 1.58 13.57
C VAL A 30 2.20 1.83 12.62
N HIS A 31 1.23 2.62 13.08
CA HIS A 31 0.07 2.99 12.29
C HIS A 31 0.20 4.42 11.77
N VAL A 32 0.02 4.59 10.45
CA VAL A 32 0.01 5.89 9.80
C VAL A 32 -1.29 6.07 9.04
N ASN A 33 -2.15 6.95 9.54
CA ASN A 33 -3.42 7.29 8.91
C ASN A 33 -3.38 8.75 8.44
N ASP A 34 -3.27 8.97 7.14
CA ASP A 34 -3.26 10.30 6.53
C ASP A 34 -4.49 10.50 5.64
N HIS A 35 -5.15 11.65 5.77
CA HIS A 35 -6.35 12.01 5.00
C HIS A 35 -6.14 13.15 4.01
N LYS A 36 -4.90 13.66 3.91
CA LYS A 36 -4.51 14.78 3.04
C LYS A 36 -3.32 14.44 2.17
N SER A 37 -2.90 13.18 2.12
CA SER A 37 -1.75 12.71 1.36
C SER A 37 -1.99 12.86 -0.15
N ALA A 38 -1.33 13.84 -0.75
CA ALA A 38 -1.37 14.09 -2.18
C ALA A 38 -0.44 13.13 -2.94
N VAL A 39 -0.85 12.74 -4.14
CA VAL A 39 -0.09 11.76 -4.95
C VAL A 39 0.15 12.24 -6.36
N ALA A 40 1.40 12.05 -6.77
CA ALA A 40 1.83 12.20 -8.14
C ALA A 40 2.22 10.82 -8.68
N SER A 41 1.74 10.53 -9.89
CA SER A 41 2.13 9.32 -10.61
C SER A 41 2.36 9.60 -12.09
N VAL A 42 3.13 8.73 -12.73
CA VAL A 42 3.28 8.71 -14.19
C VAL A 42 3.00 7.29 -14.66
N ARG A 43 2.22 7.15 -15.73
CA ARG A 43 1.96 5.88 -16.40
C ARG A 43 2.26 6.03 -17.88
N VAL A 44 3.02 5.08 -18.40
CA VAL A 44 3.29 4.92 -19.83
C VAL A 44 2.73 3.58 -20.26
N THR A 45 1.94 3.58 -21.32
CA THR A 45 1.45 2.37 -21.98
C THR A 45 2.03 2.34 -23.38
N VAL A 46 2.61 1.21 -23.75
CA VAL A 46 3.14 0.97 -25.10
C VAL A 46 2.34 -0.17 -25.71
N ARG A 47 1.84 0.04 -26.92
CA ARG A 47 1.07 -0.93 -27.71
C ARG A 47 1.87 -1.27 -28.98
N PRO A 48 2.74 -2.29 -28.92
CA PRO A 48 3.68 -2.58 -30.02
C PRO A 48 3.00 -2.82 -31.37
N GLU A 49 1.81 -3.41 -31.37
CA GLU A 49 1.03 -3.64 -32.59
C GLU A 49 0.53 -2.34 -33.24
N THR A 50 0.15 -1.33 -32.43
CA THR A 50 -0.21 0.01 -32.92
C THR A 50 0.99 0.69 -33.57
N TRP A 51 2.15 0.58 -32.94
CA TRP A 51 3.39 1.17 -33.45
C TRP A 51 3.91 0.46 -34.71
N ALA A 52 3.86 -0.88 -34.75
CA ALA A 52 4.41 -1.66 -35.86
C ALA A 52 3.49 -1.74 -37.09
N ARG A 53 2.17 -1.66 -36.90
CA ARG A 53 1.18 -1.93 -37.97
C ARG A 53 0.21 -0.78 -38.23
N ASN A 54 0.34 0.36 -37.54
CA ASN A 54 -0.62 1.48 -37.59
C ASN A 54 -2.09 1.04 -37.34
N ALA A 55 -2.30 -0.04 -36.58
CA ALA A 55 -3.61 -0.58 -36.26
C ALA A 55 -3.84 -0.48 -34.74
N GLU A 56 -4.95 0.12 -34.29
CA GLU A 56 -5.25 0.23 -32.87
C GLU A 56 -5.23 -1.14 -32.19
N SER A 57 -4.24 -1.37 -31.33
CA SER A 57 -4.16 -2.58 -30.53
C SER A 57 -4.73 -2.34 -29.15
N LEU A 58 -5.47 -3.34 -28.67
CA LEU A 58 -6.01 -3.36 -27.31
C LEU A 58 -5.00 -3.93 -26.31
N ARG A 59 -3.85 -4.44 -26.78
CA ARG A 59 -2.86 -5.13 -25.96
C ARG A 59 -1.63 -4.25 -25.80
N GLY A 60 -1.11 -4.15 -24.59
CA GLY A 60 0.03 -3.30 -24.33
C GLY A 60 0.83 -3.68 -23.09
N ILE A 61 2.01 -3.09 -23.00
CA ILE A 61 2.88 -3.13 -21.83
C ILE A 61 2.70 -1.80 -21.10
N GLN A 62 2.36 -1.88 -19.82
CA GLN A 62 2.28 -0.72 -18.94
C GLN A 62 3.49 -0.65 -18.04
N ILE A 63 4.05 0.55 -17.96
CA ILE A 63 5.04 0.94 -16.98
C ILE A 63 4.44 2.08 -16.17
N GLY A 64 4.56 2.02 -14.85
CA GLY A 64 4.11 3.12 -14.02
C GLY A 64 5.00 3.34 -12.81
N TYR A 65 4.98 4.59 -12.35
CA TYR A 65 5.62 5.01 -11.12
C TYR A 65 4.64 5.89 -10.33
N GLU A 66 4.49 5.59 -9.06
CA GLU A 66 3.66 6.33 -8.12
C GLU A 66 4.45 6.56 -6.82
N ARG A 67 4.31 7.75 -6.25
CA ARG A 67 4.91 8.07 -4.95
C ARG A 67 3.96 8.90 -4.12
N TYR A 68 3.89 8.58 -2.84
CA TYR A 68 3.15 9.36 -1.86
C TYR A 68 3.85 9.38 -0.50
N ARG A 69 3.55 10.41 0.28
CA ARG A 69 4.00 10.57 1.66
C ARG A 69 2.79 10.65 2.56
N ALA A 70 2.77 9.85 3.61
CA ALA A 70 1.73 9.83 4.62
C ALA A 70 2.33 10.24 5.97
N GLU A 71 1.61 11.08 6.70
CA GLU A 71 1.97 11.48 8.06
C GLU A 71 0.86 11.11 9.05
N GLY A 72 1.25 10.74 10.26
CA GLY A 72 0.33 10.39 11.33
C GLY A 72 0.95 10.59 12.71
N THR A 73 0.10 10.64 13.73
CA THR A 73 0.53 10.70 15.13
C THR A 73 0.01 9.47 15.87
N GLN A 74 0.86 8.87 16.70
CA GLN A 74 0.51 7.72 17.53
C GLN A 74 0.97 7.97 18.97
N GLU A 75 0.10 7.69 19.94
CA GLU A 75 0.50 7.72 21.35
C GLU A 75 1.00 6.34 21.78
N LEU A 76 2.18 6.32 22.38
CA LEU A 76 2.69 5.20 23.12
C LEU A 76 2.33 5.36 24.59
N ARG A 77 1.72 4.34 25.18
CA ARG A 77 1.41 4.28 26.62
C ARG A 77 2.59 3.73 27.40
N ALA A 78 2.58 3.94 28.71
CA ALA A 78 3.57 3.34 29.60
C ALA A 78 3.59 1.80 29.45
N GLY A 79 4.79 1.22 29.33
CA GLY A 79 4.98 -0.22 29.13
C GLY A 79 4.83 -0.70 27.68
N GLN A 80 4.50 0.19 26.73
CA GLN A 80 4.54 -0.11 25.31
C GLN A 80 5.90 0.29 24.72
N GLU A 81 6.34 -0.43 23.70
CA GLU A 81 7.52 -0.07 22.92
C GLU A 81 7.26 -0.25 21.42
N ILE A 82 7.91 0.62 20.63
CA ILE A 82 7.96 0.48 19.17
C ILE A 82 9.40 0.18 18.74
N ARG A 83 9.50 -0.74 17.79
CA ARG A 83 10.72 -1.04 17.04
C ARG A 83 10.40 -0.87 15.56
N LEU A 84 11.23 -0.13 14.83
CA LEU A 84 11.13 -0.04 13.37
C LEU A 84 11.92 -1.14 12.67
N ASN A 85 12.92 -1.68 13.36
CA ASN A 85 13.75 -2.78 12.93
C ASN A 85 14.03 -3.66 14.16
N PRO A 86 14.03 -5.00 14.04
CA PRO A 86 14.41 -5.89 15.13
C PRO A 86 15.76 -5.56 15.81
N SER A 87 16.70 -4.96 15.07
CA SER A 87 18.01 -4.56 15.59
C SER A 87 18.04 -3.19 16.29
N ASP A 88 16.98 -2.39 16.17
CA ASP A 88 16.96 -1.03 16.73
C ASP A 88 16.69 -1.07 18.24
N THR A 89 17.20 -0.06 18.94
CA THR A 89 16.84 0.16 20.34
C THR A 89 15.35 0.52 20.39
N PRO A 90 14.53 -0.18 21.21
CA PRO A 90 13.11 0.13 21.31
C PRO A 90 12.90 1.56 21.78
N LEU A 91 11.87 2.21 21.24
CA LEU A 91 11.36 3.48 21.75
C LEU A 91 10.32 3.17 22.84
N PRO A 92 10.64 3.39 24.12
CA PRO A 92 9.69 3.14 25.20
C PRO A 92 8.67 4.27 25.32
N GLY A 93 7.43 3.91 25.64
CA GLY A 93 6.43 4.86 26.09
C GLY A 93 6.56 5.22 27.59
N PRO A 94 5.83 6.25 28.07
CA PRO A 94 4.85 7.02 27.32
C PRO A 94 5.49 8.13 26.47
N ASP A 95 5.07 8.25 25.20
CA ASP A 95 5.51 9.32 24.28
C ASP A 95 4.45 9.55 23.19
N SER A 96 4.50 10.72 22.54
CA SER A 96 3.76 10.99 21.31
C SER A 96 4.72 10.91 20.13
N LEU A 97 4.43 10.01 19.20
CA LEU A 97 5.23 9.75 18.03
C LEU A 97 4.62 10.41 16.80
N ARG A 98 5.41 11.20 16.08
CA ARG A 98 5.08 11.62 14.73
C ARG A 98 5.70 10.65 13.73
N ASN A 99 4.84 9.96 13.00
CA ASN A 99 5.22 8.97 12.01
C ASN A 99 5.15 9.59 10.61
N GLU A 100 6.18 9.38 9.81
CA GLU A 100 6.22 9.73 8.39
C GLU A 100 6.58 8.48 7.60
N VAL A 101 5.79 8.16 6.58
CA VAL A 101 6.11 7.07 5.66
C VAL A 101 6.01 7.57 4.23
N THR A 102 7.10 7.42 3.48
CA THR A 102 7.10 7.57 2.03
C THR A 102 6.95 6.21 1.40
N VAL A 103 5.96 6.06 0.52
CA VAL A 103 5.73 4.84 -0.26
C VAL A 103 5.97 5.18 -1.72
N ALA A 104 6.83 4.39 -2.37
CA ALA A 104 7.06 4.44 -3.80
C ALA A 104 6.75 3.09 -4.44
N HIS A 105 6.09 3.14 -5.59
CA HIS A 105 5.60 1.98 -6.31
C HIS A 105 5.98 2.12 -7.78
N ALA A 106 6.87 1.26 -8.27
CA ALA A 106 7.19 1.14 -9.69
C ALA A 106 6.64 -0.19 -10.20
N TYR A 107 5.98 -0.23 -11.35
CA TYR A 107 5.47 -1.48 -11.90
C TYR A 107 5.70 -1.61 -13.41
N LEU A 108 5.78 -2.85 -13.84
CA LEU A 108 5.81 -3.29 -15.23
C LEU A 108 4.79 -4.41 -15.37
N GLY A 109 3.86 -4.28 -16.31
CA GLY A 109 2.82 -5.28 -16.51
C GLY A 109 2.31 -5.36 -17.93
N TYR A 110 1.75 -6.52 -18.26
CA TYR A 110 0.94 -6.68 -19.45
C TYR A 110 -0.48 -6.18 -19.16
N SER A 111 -1.09 -5.55 -20.15
CA SER A 111 -2.46 -5.05 -20.07
C SER A 111 -3.23 -5.33 -21.35
N HIS A 112 -4.55 -5.43 -21.20
CA HIS A 112 -5.47 -5.64 -22.30
C HIS A 112 -6.71 -4.78 -22.07
N THR A 113 -7.11 -3.98 -23.06
CA THR A 113 -8.34 -3.18 -23.03
C THR A 113 -9.51 -3.95 -23.64
N PHE A 114 -10.55 -4.22 -22.87
CA PHE A 114 -11.82 -4.76 -23.35
C PHE A 114 -12.81 -3.62 -23.57
N LEU A 115 -13.46 -3.59 -24.74
CA LEU A 115 -14.47 -2.58 -25.08
C LEU A 115 -15.87 -3.18 -24.95
N PHE A 116 -16.74 -2.47 -24.24
CA PHE A 116 -18.15 -2.84 -24.02
C PHE A 116 -19.04 -1.72 -24.58
N GLY A 117 -19.31 -1.80 -25.88
CA GLY A 117 -19.98 -0.72 -26.60
C GLY A 117 -19.08 0.50 -26.80
N ARG A 118 -19.68 1.69 -26.88
CA ARG A 118 -18.97 2.94 -27.21
C ARG A 118 -18.42 3.69 -26.00
N HIS A 119 -18.94 3.40 -24.81
CA HIS A 119 -18.67 4.20 -23.61
C HIS A 119 -17.85 3.46 -22.56
N LEU A 120 -17.97 2.14 -22.46
CA LEU A 120 -17.33 1.40 -21.37
C LEU A 120 -16.09 0.66 -21.87
N GLU A 121 -14.98 0.87 -21.18
CA GLU A 121 -13.72 0.13 -21.36
C GLU A 121 -13.33 -0.52 -20.04
N MET A 122 -12.66 -1.67 -20.10
CA MET A 122 -12.11 -2.34 -18.93
C MET A 122 -10.69 -2.80 -19.24
N GLU A 123 -9.73 -2.37 -18.44
CA GLU A 123 -8.32 -2.67 -18.66
C GLU A 123 -7.73 -3.38 -17.44
N PRO A 124 -7.71 -4.73 -17.42
CA PRO A 124 -6.88 -5.47 -16.50
C PRO A 124 -5.40 -5.29 -16.81
N VAL A 125 -4.59 -5.33 -15.75
CA VAL A 125 -3.14 -5.35 -15.79
C VAL A 125 -2.60 -6.42 -14.84
N PHE A 126 -1.56 -7.13 -15.24
CA PHE A 126 -0.85 -8.06 -14.37
C PHE A 126 0.64 -8.03 -14.68
N GLY A 127 1.47 -8.22 -13.66
CA GLY A 127 2.91 -8.19 -13.81
C GLY A 127 3.66 -8.16 -12.49
N VAL A 128 4.71 -7.36 -12.45
CA VAL A 128 5.59 -7.20 -11.29
C VAL A 128 5.64 -5.75 -10.86
N ALA A 129 5.71 -5.53 -9.55
CA ALA A 129 5.92 -4.24 -8.95
C ALA A 129 7.11 -4.29 -8.01
N HIS A 130 7.87 -3.20 -7.96
CA HIS A 130 8.84 -2.92 -6.91
C HIS A 130 8.23 -1.90 -5.95
N LEU A 131 8.02 -2.33 -4.72
CA LEU A 131 7.52 -1.50 -3.63
C LEU A 131 8.68 -1.07 -2.74
N ARG A 132 8.69 0.21 -2.39
CA ARG A 132 9.68 0.81 -1.50
C ARG A 132 8.96 1.62 -0.42
N PHE A 133 9.39 1.40 0.82
CA PHE A 133 8.92 2.08 2.02
C PHE A 133 10.12 2.73 2.71
N ASP A 134 9.99 4.02 3.00
CA ASP A 134 10.92 4.76 3.84
C ASP A 134 10.11 5.32 5.03
N ALA A 135 10.31 4.75 6.21
CA ALA A 135 9.62 5.15 7.45
C ALA A 135 10.54 5.94 8.38
N LYS A 136 9.99 6.95 9.03
CA LYS A 136 10.64 7.73 10.08
C LYS A 136 9.68 7.90 11.24
N VAL A 137 10.20 7.76 12.44
CA VAL A 137 9.46 8.01 13.67
C VAL A 137 10.18 9.12 14.43
N GLN A 138 9.44 10.16 14.77
CA GLN A 138 9.94 11.30 15.53
C GLN A 138 9.24 11.35 16.90
N PRO A 139 9.89 10.87 17.96
CA PRO A 139 9.41 11.02 19.34
C PRO A 139 9.39 12.50 19.76
N THR A 140 8.53 12.84 20.72
CA THR A 140 8.42 14.22 21.24
C THR A 140 9.54 14.51 22.24
N VAL A 141 9.93 13.52 23.03
CA VAL A 141 10.86 13.71 24.17
C VAL A 141 12.31 13.34 23.82
N SER A 142 12.51 12.50 22.80
CA SER A 142 13.84 12.00 22.42
C SER A 142 14.41 12.72 21.18
N LEU A 143 15.74 12.93 21.17
CA LEU A 143 16.47 13.42 19.99
C LEU A 143 16.73 12.31 18.95
N LEU A 144 16.45 11.05 19.29
CA LEU A 144 16.58 9.93 18.36
C LEU A 144 15.44 9.96 17.35
N GLN A 145 15.78 9.93 16.06
CA GLN A 145 14.83 9.84 14.96
C GLN A 145 15.06 8.54 14.19
N PRO A 146 14.61 7.39 14.72
CA PRO A 146 14.80 6.13 14.03
C PRO A 146 14.09 6.16 12.68
N SER A 147 14.76 5.57 11.69
CA SER A 147 14.27 5.46 10.32
C SER A 147 14.60 4.10 9.77
N THR A 148 13.68 3.53 9.00
CA THR A 148 13.88 2.23 8.36
C THR A 148 13.56 2.31 6.87
N HIS A 149 14.20 1.45 6.11
CA HIS A 149 14.01 1.31 4.68
C HIS A 149 13.69 -0.15 4.37
N TYR A 150 12.62 -0.37 3.60
CA TYR A 150 12.23 -1.68 3.15
C TYR A 150 11.84 -1.64 1.68
N SER A 151 12.33 -2.58 0.88
CA SER A 151 11.93 -2.69 -0.52
C SER A 151 11.86 -4.14 -0.98
N ARG A 152 10.89 -4.43 -1.85
CA ARG A 152 10.66 -5.78 -2.36
C ARG A 152 9.96 -5.76 -3.71
N ALA A 153 10.35 -6.71 -4.55
CA ALA A 153 9.60 -7.04 -5.77
C ALA A 153 8.44 -7.99 -5.44
N VAL A 154 7.25 -7.67 -5.93
CA VAL A 154 6.00 -8.40 -5.68
C VAL A 154 5.23 -8.64 -6.98
N ALA A 155 4.38 -9.67 -6.97
CA ALA A 155 3.35 -9.80 -7.99
C ALA A 155 2.38 -8.61 -7.92
N TYR A 156 2.00 -8.10 -9.07
CA TYR A 156 1.15 -6.93 -9.23
C TYR A 156 -0.06 -7.26 -10.10
N GLY A 157 -1.21 -6.72 -9.71
CA GLY A 157 -2.44 -6.82 -10.47
C GLY A 157 -3.24 -5.53 -10.39
N GLY A 158 -4.10 -5.32 -11.38
CA GLY A 158 -5.02 -4.21 -11.38
C GLY A 158 -6.15 -4.38 -12.37
N LEU A 159 -7.17 -3.55 -12.19
CA LEU A 159 -8.33 -3.44 -13.05
C LEU A 159 -8.72 -1.98 -13.18
N THR A 160 -8.87 -1.52 -14.42
CA THR A 160 -9.21 -0.14 -14.72
C THR A 160 -10.49 -0.06 -15.56
N PRO A 161 -11.70 -0.08 -14.95
CA PRO A 161 -12.91 0.33 -15.64
C PRO A 161 -12.89 1.82 -15.97
N ARG A 162 -13.28 2.16 -17.20
CA ARG A 162 -13.31 3.52 -17.73
C ARG A 162 -14.62 3.78 -18.46
N TRP A 163 -15.29 4.88 -18.11
CA TRP A 163 -16.48 5.37 -18.80
C TRP A 163 -16.12 6.61 -19.64
N ARG A 164 -16.15 6.49 -20.96
CA ARG A 164 -15.90 7.55 -21.92
C ARG A 164 -17.14 8.39 -22.16
N PHE A 165 -17.01 9.68 -21.88
CA PHE A 165 -18.03 10.66 -22.29
C PHE A 165 -17.84 11.05 -23.75
N ASN A 166 -16.58 11.20 -24.18
CA ASN A 166 -16.18 11.49 -25.55
C ASN A 166 -14.71 11.05 -25.75
N ASP A 167 -14.07 11.51 -26.82
CA ASP A 167 -12.68 11.16 -27.14
C ASP A 167 -11.64 11.87 -26.26
N LEU A 168 -12.04 12.98 -25.63
CA LEU A 168 -11.17 13.83 -24.82
C LEU A 168 -11.36 13.60 -23.32
N MET A 169 -12.48 13.01 -22.89
CA MET A 169 -12.86 12.93 -21.49
C MET A 169 -13.45 11.57 -21.11
N ALA A 170 -12.95 11.03 -20.01
CA ALA A 170 -13.45 9.80 -19.41
C ALA A 170 -13.40 9.84 -17.89
N LEU A 171 -14.31 9.12 -17.23
CA LEU A 171 -14.20 8.78 -15.81
C LEU A 171 -13.50 7.44 -15.67
N GLU A 172 -12.53 7.34 -14.77
CA GLU A 172 -11.70 6.16 -14.59
C GLU A 172 -11.57 5.79 -13.12
N LEU A 173 -11.92 4.54 -12.80
CA LEU A 173 -11.61 3.92 -11.53
C LEU A 173 -10.44 2.96 -11.76
N ARG A 174 -9.34 3.13 -11.01
CA ARG A 174 -8.19 2.22 -11.02
C ARG A 174 -8.15 1.48 -9.71
N LEU A 175 -8.24 0.16 -9.78
CA LEU A 175 -8.07 -0.73 -8.64
C LEU A 175 -6.75 -1.45 -8.85
N THR A 176 -5.84 -1.36 -7.90
CA THR A 176 -4.55 -2.05 -7.99
C THR A 176 -4.23 -2.73 -6.67
N TRP A 177 -3.49 -3.83 -6.78
CA TRP A 177 -3.04 -4.61 -5.65
C TRP A 177 -1.66 -5.20 -5.94
N GLY A 178 -0.86 -5.32 -4.91
CA GLY A 178 0.48 -5.89 -5.00
C GLY A 178 0.86 -6.56 -3.69
N GLY A 179 1.61 -7.66 -3.79
CA GLY A 179 1.93 -8.47 -2.62
C GLY A 179 0.75 -9.33 -2.16
N ARG A 180 1.05 -10.59 -1.86
CA ARG A 180 0.10 -11.57 -1.28
C ARG A 180 0.76 -12.40 -0.18
N SER A 181 1.99 -12.04 0.21
CA SER A 181 2.74 -12.68 1.28
C SER A 181 2.52 -11.93 2.59
N LEU A 182 2.72 -12.61 3.72
CA LEU A 182 2.47 -12.08 5.07
C LEU A 182 3.27 -10.80 5.40
N ASP A 183 4.29 -10.49 4.61
CA ASP A 183 5.30 -9.49 4.91
C ASP A 183 5.17 -8.19 4.10
N ILE A 184 4.43 -8.16 2.99
CA ILE A 184 4.21 -6.92 2.22
C ILE A 184 2.93 -6.95 1.41
N ALA A 185 2.17 -5.86 1.48
CA ALA A 185 0.95 -5.69 0.70
C ALA A 185 0.70 -4.22 0.34
N THR A 186 0.07 -4.01 -0.81
CA THR A 186 -0.48 -2.72 -1.22
C THR A 186 -1.84 -2.93 -1.90
N ARG A 187 -2.78 -2.03 -1.64
CA ARG A 187 -4.11 -1.96 -2.25
C ARG A 187 -4.45 -0.50 -2.48
N ASN A 188 -4.70 -0.14 -3.73
CA ASN A 188 -5.06 1.22 -4.09
C ASN A 188 -6.38 1.22 -4.88
N ALA A 189 -7.19 2.22 -4.60
CA ALA A 189 -8.34 2.58 -5.40
C ALA A 189 -8.20 4.06 -5.76
N ASP A 190 -8.22 4.39 -7.04
CA ASP A 190 -8.18 5.76 -7.53
C ASP A 190 -9.41 6.03 -8.38
N LEU A 191 -10.18 7.06 -8.05
CA LEU A 191 -11.27 7.56 -8.91
C LEU A 191 -10.83 8.90 -9.51
N GLY A 192 -10.95 9.07 -10.82
CA GLY A 192 -10.50 10.31 -11.46
C GLY A 192 -11.08 10.55 -12.84
N LEU A 193 -11.04 11.81 -13.24
CA LEU A 193 -11.33 12.24 -14.61
C LEU A 193 -10.04 12.23 -15.42
N VAL A 194 -10.10 11.61 -16.60
CA VAL A 194 -9.04 11.58 -17.59
C VAL A 194 -9.38 12.59 -18.68
N LEU A 195 -8.47 13.53 -18.90
CA LEU A 195 -8.50 14.52 -19.96
C LEU A 195 -7.41 14.19 -20.96
N ARG A 196 -7.77 14.01 -22.23
CA ARG A 196 -6.85 13.70 -23.34
C ARG A 196 -6.82 14.87 -24.30
N PRO A 197 -5.98 15.89 -24.07
CA PRO A 197 -5.81 16.98 -25.02
C PRO A 197 -5.29 16.47 -26.37
N GLU A 198 -4.56 15.36 -26.36
CA GLU A 198 -4.01 14.70 -27.54
C GLU A 198 -4.26 13.19 -27.48
N LYS A 199 -4.27 12.51 -28.63
CA LYS A 199 -4.54 11.06 -28.69
C LYS A 199 -3.59 10.21 -27.82
N ARG A 200 -2.36 10.69 -27.60
CA ARG A 200 -1.27 9.96 -26.92
C ARG A 200 -0.92 10.49 -25.54
N VAL A 201 -1.51 11.61 -25.13
CA VAL A 201 -1.19 12.29 -23.86
C VAL A 201 -2.48 12.53 -23.10
N GLY A 202 -2.51 12.07 -21.85
CA GLY A 202 -3.62 12.27 -20.93
C GLY A 202 -3.15 12.83 -19.61
N LEU A 203 -3.99 13.68 -19.02
CA LEU A 203 -3.91 14.10 -17.63
C LEU A 203 -5.06 13.45 -16.89
N ARG A 204 -4.77 12.75 -15.80
CA ARG A 204 -5.77 12.21 -14.89
C ARG A 204 -5.74 12.99 -13.59
N LEU A 205 -6.88 13.51 -13.17
CA LEU A 205 -7.05 14.22 -11.90
C LEU A 205 -8.12 13.51 -11.09
N GLY A 206 -7.89 13.30 -9.80
CA GLY A 206 -8.82 12.53 -9.01
C GLY A 206 -8.54 12.50 -7.52
N TYR A 207 -9.12 11.48 -6.90
CA TYR A 207 -8.98 11.18 -5.50
C TYR A 207 -8.63 9.71 -5.34
N SER A 208 -7.84 9.42 -4.32
CA SER A 208 -7.25 8.12 -4.13
C SER A 208 -7.35 7.64 -2.70
N TRP A 209 -7.49 6.33 -2.54
CA TRP A 209 -7.49 5.60 -1.29
C TRP A 209 -6.44 4.50 -1.37
N ARG A 210 -5.58 4.42 -0.37
CA ARG A 210 -4.42 3.53 -0.38
C ARG A 210 -4.27 2.88 0.98
N GLU A 211 -3.95 1.60 0.92
CA GLU A 211 -3.54 0.82 2.06
C GLU A 211 -2.24 0.12 1.66
N SER A 212 -1.20 0.28 2.45
CA SER A 212 0.07 -0.37 2.19
C SER A 212 0.76 -0.69 3.50
N GLY A 213 1.49 -1.78 3.55
CA GLY A 213 2.20 -2.16 4.76
C GLY A 213 3.20 -3.26 4.54
N TRP A 214 4.07 -3.41 5.52
CA TRP A 214 5.01 -4.51 5.60
C TRP A 214 5.15 -5.00 7.04
N SER A 215 5.58 -6.25 7.18
CA SER A 215 5.87 -6.88 8.46
C SER A 215 7.20 -7.62 8.36
N THR A 216 8.06 -7.47 9.37
CA THR A 216 9.38 -8.11 9.40
C THR A 216 9.39 -9.49 10.09
N ASP A 217 8.26 -9.92 10.70
CA ASP A 217 7.92 -11.28 11.16
C ASP A 217 6.59 -11.21 11.97
N LEU A 218 5.92 -12.34 12.23
CA LEU A 218 4.64 -12.43 12.99
C LEU A 218 4.65 -11.78 14.39
N LEU A 219 5.81 -11.43 14.93
CA LEU A 219 5.99 -11.02 16.32
C LEU A 219 6.80 -9.74 16.53
N SER A 220 7.38 -9.11 15.50
CA SER A 220 8.50 -8.17 15.74
C SER A 220 8.33 -6.74 15.25
N SER A 221 7.71 -6.44 14.11
CA SER A 221 7.38 -5.06 13.70
C SER A 221 6.44 -5.09 12.49
N GLU A 222 5.31 -4.40 12.58
CA GLU A 222 4.43 -4.13 11.43
C GLU A 222 4.35 -2.62 11.21
N VAL A 223 4.38 -2.20 9.95
CA VAL A 223 4.04 -0.83 9.56
C VAL A 223 2.84 -0.88 8.63
N SER A 224 1.79 -0.17 9.03
CA SER A 224 0.52 -0.10 8.31
C SER A 224 0.21 1.35 7.96
N VAL A 225 0.11 1.63 6.67
CA VAL A 225 -0.13 2.95 6.10
C VAL A 225 -1.50 2.96 5.43
N ARG A 226 -2.36 3.87 5.85
CA ARG A 226 -3.59 4.22 5.15
C ARG A 226 -3.54 5.68 4.76
N ALA A 227 -3.60 5.94 3.47
CA ALA A 227 -3.49 7.28 2.91
C ALA A 227 -4.65 7.55 1.97
N ARG A 228 -5.25 8.74 2.08
CA ARG A 228 -6.21 9.24 1.09
C ARG A 228 -5.96 10.70 0.77
N GLY A 229 -6.27 11.10 -0.46
CA GLY A 229 -6.07 12.47 -0.89
C GLY A 229 -6.14 12.66 -2.40
N PRO A 230 -5.87 13.90 -2.87
CA PRO A 230 -5.90 14.21 -4.29
C PRO A 230 -4.80 13.48 -5.05
N SER A 231 -5.09 13.11 -6.30
CA SER A 231 -4.13 12.50 -7.20
C SER A 231 -4.07 13.19 -8.56
N ALA A 232 -2.86 13.24 -9.09
CA ALA A 232 -2.58 13.67 -10.45
C ALA A 232 -1.69 12.63 -11.14
N SER A 233 -2.07 12.25 -12.36
CA SER A 233 -1.29 11.31 -13.16
C SER A 233 -1.10 11.78 -14.59
N LEU A 234 0.12 11.72 -15.08
CA LEU A 234 0.38 11.80 -16.52
C LEU A 234 0.24 10.42 -17.15
N LEU A 235 -0.48 10.35 -18.25
CA LEU A 235 -0.74 9.14 -19.03
C LEU A 235 -0.14 9.32 -20.42
N PHE A 236 0.67 8.37 -20.84
CA PHE A 236 1.20 8.31 -22.19
C PHE A 236 0.79 7.00 -22.84
N ASP A 237 0.36 7.06 -24.10
CA ASP A 237 -0.13 5.91 -24.86
C ASP A 237 0.51 5.91 -26.26
N PHE A 238 1.46 5.00 -26.49
CA PHE A 238 2.29 4.92 -27.70
C PHE A 238 2.02 3.67 -28.52
#